data_AF-A0A4V3AUE1-F1
#
_entry.id   AF-A0A4V3AUE1-F1
#
_cell.length_a   1.000
_cell.length_b   1.000
_cell.length_c   1.000
_cell.angle_alpha   90.00
_cell.angle_beta   90.00
_cell.angle_gamma   90.00
#
_symmetry.space_group_name_H-M   'P 1'
#
loop_
_entity.id
_entity.type
_entity.pdbx_description
1 polymer ?
#
loop_
_entity_poly.entity_id
_entity_poly.type
_entity_poly.pdbx_seq_one_letter_code
_entity_poly.pdbx_strand_id
1 'polypeptide(L)'
;MRKLVCKACGNAEFYVLNVRETLCKKCGLRLTQPSDYLREESQHRKEQLYLETKRQAEAISKISLLKRKIDQCLDDRDQEKFKQLTYELRVCQYFLKTGRNEAQTRFKDKIKQEGQKKGLLFEDKGI
;
A
#
# COMPACT_ATOMS: atom_id res chain seq x y z
N MET A 1 -0.47 -13.73 16.71
CA MET A 1 0.65 -14.17 15.83
C MET A 1 0.17 -14.10 14.38
N ARG A 2 0.99 -13.65 13.42
CA ARG A 2 0.58 -13.57 11.99
C ARG A 2 0.89 -14.90 11.29
N LYS A 3 -0.08 -15.45 10.55
CA LYS A 3 0.09 -16.72 9.83
C LYS A 3 0.99 -16.53 8.60
N LEU A 4 1.73 -17.57 8.26
CA LEU A 4 2.50 -17.65 7.01
C LEU A 4 1.62 -18.28 5.93
N VAL A 5 1.75 -17.78 4.70
CA VAL A 5 1.08 -18.32 3.51
C VAL A 5 2.11 -18.60 2.44
N CYS A 6 1.85 -19.58 1.58
CA CYS A 6 2.68 -19.86 0.41
C CYS A 6 2.73 -18.63 -0.50
N LYS A 7 3.93 -18.17 -0.86
CA LYS A 7 4.12 -17.02 -1.74
C LYS A 7 3.53 -17.25 -3.14
N ALA A 8 3.58 -18.50 -3.63
CA ALA A 8 3.13 -18.83 -4.98
C ALA A 8 1.60 -18.87 -5.12
N CYS A 9 0.87 -19.33 -4.10
CA CYS A 9 -0.59 -19.56 -4.22
C CYS A 9 -1.44 -19.00 -3.08
N GLY A 10 -0.83 -18.35 -2.08
CA GLY A 10 -1.52 -17.74 -0.94
C GLY A 10 -2.11 -18.73 0.08
N ASN A 11 -1.84 -20.04 -0.05
CA ASN A 11 -2.38 -21.04 0.86
C ASN A 11 -1.70 -21.01 2.23
N ALA A 12 -2.47 -21.13 3.32
CA ALA A 12 -1.94 -21.17 4.68
C ALA A 12 -1.66 -22.58 5.21
N GLU A 13 -2.06 -23.61 4.46
CA GLU A 13 -1.87 -25.01 4.87
C GLU A 13 -0.64 -25.64 4.23
N PHE A 14 0.14 -26.33 5.07
CA PHE A 14 1.39 -26.99 4.68
C PHE A 14 1.42 -28.42 5.24
N TYR A 15 2.07 -29.33 4.53
CA TYR A 15 2.55 -30.60 5.07
C TYR A 15 4.01 -30.43 5.47
N VAL A 16 4.39 -30.80 6.68
CA VAL A 16 5.79 -30.83 7.09
C VAL A 16 6.38 -32.16 6.63
N LEU A 17 7.36 -32.10 5.73
CA LEU A 17 8.05 -33.30 5.26
C LEU A 17 9.27 -33.57 6.15
N ASN A 18 10.11 -32.55 6.35
CA ASN A 18 11.32 -32.60 7.18
C ASN A 18 11.50 -31.26 7.92
N VAL A 19 12.48 -31.17 8.84
CA VAL A 19 12.76 -29.96 9.65
C VAL A 19 12.95 -28.68 8.80
N ARG A 20 13.47 -28.82 7.57
CA ARG A 20 13.73 -27.70 6.65
C ARG A 20 12.87 -27.71 5.39
N GLU A 21 11.90 -28.61 5.29
CA GLU A 21 11.12 -28.80 4.07
C GLU A 21 9.65 -28.97 4.39
N THR A 22 8.83 -28.08 3.82
CA THR A 22 7.38 -28.21 3.87
C THR A 22 6.80 -28.19 2.46
N LEU A 23 5.66 -28.81 2.26
CA LEU A 23 4.93 -28.85 1.01
C LEU A 23 3.66 -28.01 1.13
N CYS A 24 3.43 -27.09 0.20
CA CYS A 24 2.15 -26.40 0.13
C CYS A 24 1.05 -27.36 -0.31
N LYS A 25 0.00 -27.54 0.50
CA LYS A 25 -1.08 -28.49 0.18
C LYS A 25 -1.83 -28.15 -1.11
N LYS A 26 -1.93 -26.86 -1.45
CA LYS A 26 -2.71 -26.39 -2.59
C LYS A 26 -1.94 -26.48 -3.92
N CYS A 27 -0.71 -25.98 -3.96
CA CYS A 27 0.08 -25.94 -5.21
C CYS A 27 1.16 -27.03 -5.30
N GLY A 28 1.36 -27.84 -4.26
CA GLY A 28 2.40 -28.87 -4.24
C GLY A 28 3.83 -28.32 -4.24
N LEU A 29 4.02 -27.00 -4.06
CA LEU A 29 5.35 -26.40 -4.06
C LEU A 29 6.09 -26.79 -2.78
N ARG A 30 7.36 -27.22 -2.94
CA ARG A 30 8.29 -27.43 -1.84
C ARG A 30 8.83 -26.08 -1.37
N LEU A 31 8.58 -25.76 -0.12
CA LEU A 31 9.00 -24.54 0.55
C LEU A 31 10.15 -24.93 1.48
N THR A 32 11.35 -24.48 1.11
CA THR A 32 12.59 -24.80 1.82
C THR A 32 13.26 -23.55 2.38
N GLN A 33 12.89 -22.38 1.87
CA GLN A 33 13.45 -21.10 2.28
C GLN A 33 12.36 -20.21 2.89
N PRO A 34 12.72 -19.33 3.86
CA PRO A 34 11.79 -18.33 4.38
C PRO A 34 11.18 -17.42 3.31
N SER A 35 11.87 -17.20 2.19
CA SER A 35 11.39 -16.43 1.03
C SER A 35 10.25 -17.08 0.25
N ASP A 36 10.00 -18.37 0.49
CA ASP A 36 8.90 -19.12 -0.14
C ASP A 36 7.55 -18.84 0.54
N TYR A 37 7.58 -18.12 1.67
CA TYR A 37 6.41 -17.71 2.44
C TYR A 37 6.20 -16.20 2.34
N LEU A 38 4.94 -15.81 2.40
CA LEU A 38 4.52 -14.45 2.70
C LEU A 38 3.88 -14.43 4.08
N ARG A 39 3.98 -13.30 4.77
CA ARG A 39 3.12 -13.06 5.94
C ARG A 39 1.72 -12.72 5.44
N GLU A 40 0.71 -13.38 6.01
CA GLU A 40 -0.67 -13.01 5.79
C GLU A 40 -0.88 -11.55 6.23
N GLU A 41 -1.37 -10.72 5.31
CA GLU A 41 -1.80 -9.37 5.67
C GLU A 41 -3.09 -9.45 6.48
N SER A 42 -3.11 -8.79 7.63
CA SER A 42 -4.31 -8.68 8.46
C SER A 42 -5.45 -8.06 7.66
N GLN A 43 -6.66 -8.63 7.74
CA GLN A 43 -7.87 -8.11 7.08
C GLN A 43 -8.09 -6.62 7.32
N HIS A 44 -7.93 -6.18 8.57
CA HIS A 44 -7.98 -4.76 8.96
C HIS A 44 -7.06 -3.85 8.14
N ARG A 45 -5.88 -4.33 7.72
CA ARG A 45 -4.95 -3.55 6.89
C ARG A 45 -5.44 -3.43 5.45
N LYS A 46 -6.05 -4.49 4.90
CA LYS A 46 -6.64 -4.46 3.56
C LYS A 46 -7.81 -3.49 3.52
N GLU A 47 -8.65 -3.50 4.56
CA GLU A 47 -9.77 -2.56 4.72
C GLU A 47 -9.28 -1.12 4.81
N GLN A 48 -8.25 -0.86 5.62
CA GLN A 48 -7.64 0.47 5.70
C GLN A 48 -7.11 0.97 4.35
N LEU A 49 -6.40 0.11 3.61
CA LEU A 49 -5.86 0.45 2.30
C LEU A 49 -6.99 0.73 1.28
N TYR A 50 -8.05 -0.08 1.31
CA TYR A 50 -9.23 0.14 0.48
C TYR A 50 -9.90 1.48 0.80
N LEU A 51 -10.10 1.79 2.08
CA LEU A 51 -10.71 3.05 2.52
C LEU A 51 -9.86 4.27 2.14
N GLU A 52 -8.53 4.16 2.23
CA GLU A 52 -7.60 5.18 1.77
C GLU A 52 -7.71 5.40 0.26
N THR A 53 -7.74 4.31 -0.52
CA THR A 53 -7.90 4.35 -1.98
C THR A 53 -9.23 5.00 -2.37
N LYS A 54 -10.33 4.63 -1.69
CA LYS A 54 -11.65 5.21 -1.90
C LYS A 54 -11.64 6.72 -1.66
N ARG A 55 -11.08 7.18 -0.53
CA ARG A 55 -10.97 8.61 -0.21
C ARG A 55 -10.13 9.37 -1.24
N GLN A 56 -9.05 8.77 -1.75
CA GLN A 56 -8.26 9.38 -2.83
C GLN A 56 -9.07 9.52 -4.12
N ALA A 57 -9.82 8.48 -4.52
CA ALA A 57 -10.67 8.53 -5.70
C ALA A 57 -11.77 9.62 -5.57
N GLU A 58 -12.40 9.72 -4.40
CA GLU A 58 -13.38 10.78 -4.10
C GLU A 58 -12.77 12.18 -4.22
N ALA A 59 -11.57 12.39 -3.68
CA ALA A 59 -10.87 13.66 -3.80
C ALA A 59 -10.51 14.01 -5.25
N ILE A 60 -10.09 13.04 -6.06
CA ILE A 60 -9.80 13.23 -7.50
C ILE A 60 -11.08 13.63 -8.26
N SER A 61 -12.19 12.93 -8.01
CA SER A 61 -13.49 13.27 -8.58
C SER A 61 -13.92 14.68 -8.20
N LYS A 62 -13.76 15.05 -6.94
CA LYS A 62 -14.07 16.40 -6.45
C LYS A 62 -13.22 17.48 -7.12
N ILE A 63 -11.91 17.25 -7.27
CA ILE A 63 -11.00 18.15 -8.02
C ILE A 63 -11.49 18.35 -9.46
N SER A 64 -11.92 17.27 -10.11
CA SER A 64 -12.37 17.31 -11.50
C SER A 64 -13.66 18.13 -11.67
N LEU A 65 -14.55 18.06 -10.68
CA LEU A 65 -15.76 18.88 -10.63
C LEU A 65 -15.44 20.35 -10.33
N LEU A 66 -14.55 20.61 -9.37
CA LEU A 66 -14.15 21.97 -9.00
C LEU A 66 -13.51 22.70 -10.18
N LYS A 67 -12.63 22.04 -10.95
CA LYS A 67 -12.04 22.62 -12.16
C LYS A 67 -13.11 23.07 -13.16
N ARG A 68 -14.07 22.20 -13.48
CA ARG A 68 -15.19 22.54 -14.38
C ARG A 68 -16.02 23.73 -13.88
N LYS A 69 -16.30 23.78 -12.57
CA LYS A 69 -17.04 24.91 -11.97
C LYS A 69 -16.23 26.21 -12.00
N ILE A 70 -14.91 26.12 -11.83
CA ILE A 70 -14.02 27.27 -11.94
C ILE A 70 -14.03 27.81 -13.37
N ASP A 71 -13.94 26.93 -14.37
CA ASP A 71 -14.03 27.32 -15.79
C ASP A 71 -15.34 28.06 -16.06
N GLN A 72 -16.48 27.55 -15.56
CA GLN A 72 -17.78 28.23 -15.65
C GLN A 72 -17.81 29.60 -14.94
N CYS A 73 -17.16 29.74 -13.77
CA CYS A 73 -17.13 31.03 -13.07
C CYS A 73 -16.31 32.09 -13.83
N LEU A 74 -15.33 31.66 -14.63
CA LEU A 74 -14.58 32.56 -15.50
C LEU A 74 -15.47 33.08 -16.64
N ASP A 75 -16.34 32.23 -17.19
CA ASP A 75 -17.33 32.64 -18.18
C ASP A 75 -18.35 33.64 -17.59
N ASP A 76 -18.83 33.37 -16.37
CA ASP A 76 -19.80 34.20 -15.66
C ASP A 76 -19.19 35.47 -15.02
N ARG A 77 -17.85 35.61 -15.04
CA ARG A 77 -17.07 36.67 -14.37
C ARG A 77 -17.35 36.81 -12.86
N ASP A 78 -17.76 35.74 -12.20
CA ASP A 78 -18.04 35.72 -10.76
C ASP A 78 -16.73 35.53 -9.96
N GLN A 79 -16.15 36.66 -9.56
CA GLN A 79 -14.86 36.70 -8.89
C GLN A 79 -14.90 36.14 -7.45
N GLU A 80 -16.02 36.25 -6.75
CA GLU A 80 -16.15 35.77 -5.38
C GLU A 80 -16.24 34.24 -5.36
N LYS A 81 -17.10 33.69 -6.20
CA LYS A 81 -17.25 32.24 -6.36
C LYS A 81 -15.98 31.59 -6.91
N PHE A 82 -15.27 32.25 -7.82
CA PHE A 82 -13.96 31.81 -8.29
C PHE A 82 -12.94 31.66 -7.14
N LYS A 83 -12.85 32.65 -6.24
CA LYS A 83 -11.95 32.59 -5.07
C LYS A 83 -12.28 31.42 -4.16
N GLN A 84 -13.57 31.22 -3.86
CA GLN A 84 -14.04 30.13 -2.99
C GLN A 84 -13.70 28.76 -3.58
N LEU A 85 -14.04 28.52 -4.85
CA LEU A 85 -13.79 27.24 -5.52
C LEU A 85 -12.29 26.95 -5.69
N THR A 86 -11.50 27.99 -5.95
CA THR A 86 -10.04 27.87 -6.05
C THR A 86 -9.40 27.50 -4.71
N TYR A 87 -9.89 28.07 -3.61
CA TYR A 87 -9.45 27.67 -2.27
C TYR A 87 -9.77 26.20 -1.99
N GLU A 88 -11.00 25.78 -2.25
CA GLU A 88 -11.43 24.39 -2.07
C GLU A 88 -10.61 23.41 -2.93
N LEU A 89 -10.28 23.81 -4.16
CA LEU A 89 -9.40 23.06 -5.06
C LEU A 89 -8.01 22.86 -4.46
N ARG A 90 -7.41 23.92 -3.89
CA ARG A 90 -6.09 23.83 -3.23
C ARG A 90 -6.11 22.88 -2.04
N VAL A 91 -7.17 22.90 -1.24
CA VAL A 91 -7.32 21.98 -0.10
C VAL A 91 -7.36 20.53 -0.58
N CYS A 92 -8.15 20.23 -1.61
CA CYS A 92 -8.24 18.86 -2.16
C CYS A 92 -6.90 18.40 -2.76
N GLN A 93 -6.18 19.30 -3.44
CA GLN A 93 -4.85 18.99 -3.99
C GLN A 93 -3.81 18.77 -2.89
N TYR A 94 -3.86 19.56 -1.81
CA TYR A 94 -2.99 19.39 -0.65
C TYR A 94 -3.22 18.03 0.02
N PHE A 95 -4.48 17.65 0.23
CA PHE A 95 -4.84 16.33 0.77
C PHE A 95 -4.22 15.18 -0.04
N LEU A 96 -4.32 15.23 -1.37
CA LEU A 96 -3.71 14.21 -2.24
C LEU A 96 -2.17 14.24 -2.21
N LYS A 97 -1.55 15.41 -2.10
CA LYS A 97 -0.09 15.55 -2.06
C LYS A 97 0.48 15.01 -0.75
N THR A 98 -0.12 15.37 0.38
CA THR A 98 0.33 14.91 1.71
C THR A 98 0.06 13.42 1.90
N GLY A 99 -1.11 12.93 1.49
CA GLY A 99 -1.40 11.49 1.52
C GLY A 99 -0.45 10.65 0.65
N ARG A 100 -0.05 11.15 -0.53
CA ARG A 100 0.97 10.48 -1.36
C ARG A 100 2.34 10.45 -0.71
N ASN A 101 2.76 11.55 -0.06
CA ASN A 101 4.07 11.62 0.59
C ASN A 101 4.16 10.64 1.76
N GLU A 102 3.12 10.53 2.58
CA GLU A 102 3.05 9.56 3.69
C GLU A 102 3.03 8.11 3.19
N ALA A 103 2.30 7.82 2.12
CA ALA A 103 2.32 6.50 1.49
C ALA A 103 3.69 6.15 0.90
N GLN A 104 4.39 7.13 0.32
CA GLN A 104 5.70 6.94 -0.30
C GLN A 104 6.82 6.79 0.73
N THR A 105 6.78 7.49 1.87
CA THR A 105 7.70 7.24 3.00
C THR A 105 7.44 5.86 3.60
N ARG A 106 6.18 5.50 3.87
CA ARG A 106 5.83 4.14 4.34
C ARG A 106 6.28 3.05 3.37
N PHE A 107 6.28 3.30 2.07
CA PHE A 107 6.76 2.35 1.06
C PHE A 107 8.30 2.27 1.02
N LYS A 108 9.00 3.40 1.08
CA LYS A 108 10.47 3.44 1.15
C LYS A 108 11.02 2.80 2.42
N ASP A 109 10.35 3.00 3.56
CA ASP A 109 10.73 2.38 4.83
C ASP A 109 10.58 0.86 4.78
N LYS A 110 9.58 0.34 4.05
CA LYS A 110 9.44 -1.11 3.80
C LYS A 110 10.59 -1.66 2.96
N ILE A 111 10.99 -0.98 1.88
CA ILE A 111 12.13 -1.41 1.05
C ILE A 111 13.42 -1.43 1.88
N LYS A 112 13.63 -0.42 2.75
CA LYS A 112 14.81 -0.36 3.64
C LYS A 112 14.79 -1.47 4.70
N GLN A 113 13.63 -1.77 5.30
CA GLN A 113 13.50 -2.85 6.29
C GLN A 113 13.68 -4.24 5.66
N GLU A 114 13.25 -4.44 4.41
CA GLU A 114 13.49 -5.68 3.66
C GLU A 114 14.95 -5.82 3.20
N GLY A 115 15.63 -4.69 2.90
CA GLY A 115 17.06 -4.65 2.61
C GLY A 115 17.96 -4.91 3.82
N GLN A 116 17.64 -4.35 4.99
CA GLN A 116 18.41 -4.55 6.22
C GLN A 116 18.26 -5.97 6.80
N LYS A 117 17.12 -6.65 6.61
CA LYS A 117 16.97 -8.06 6.99
C LYS A 117 17.83 -9.02 6.17
N LYS A 118 18.31 -8.62 4.99
CA LYS A 118 19.27 -9.41 4.20
C LYS A 118 20.73 -9.18 4.63
N GLY A 119 21.02 -8.10 5.37
CA GLY A 119 22.37 -7.79 5.86
C GLY A 119 22.71 -8.36 7.25
N LEU A 120 21.70 -8.71 8.05
CA LEU A 120 21.90 -9.16 9.46
C LEU A 120 21.87 -10.69 9.65
N LEU A 121 22.07 -11.48 8.58
CA LEU A 121 22.18 -12.95 8.66
C LEU A 121 23.54 -13.50 8.21
N PHE A 122 24.54 -12.63 8.01
CA PHE A 122 25.91 -13.02 7.66
C PHE A 122 26.97 -12.32 8.53
N GLU A 123 26.73 -12.21 9.84
CA GLU A 123 27.84 -12.01 10.79
C GLU A 123 27.53 -12.88 12.00
N ASP A 124 28.09 -14.09 11.99
CA ASP A 124 28.57 -14.86 13.16
C ASP A 124 28.80 -16.32 12.76
N LYS A 125 29.95 -16.57 12.13
CA LYS A 125 30.77 -17.77 12.37
C LYS A 125 32.23 -17.40 12.16
N GLY A 126 32.89 -17.02 13.24
CA GLY A 126 34.34 -17.00 13.30
C GLY A 126 34.92 -18.40 13.16
N ILE A 127 36.10 -18.44 12.53
CA ILE A 127 37.22 -19.30 12.92
C ILE A 127 38.37 -18.33 13.17
#